data_AF-A0A1M4YXI0-F1
#
_entry.id   AF-A0A1M4YXI0-F1
#
_cell.length_a   1.000
_cell.length_b   1.000
_cell.length_c   1.000
_cell.angle_alpha   90.00
_cell.angle_beta   90.00
_cell.angle_gamma   90.00
#
_symmetry.space_group_name_H-M   'P 1'
#
loop_
_entity.id
_entity.type
_entity.pdbx_description
1 polymer ?
#
loop_
_entity_poly.entity_id
_entity_poly.type
_entity_poly.pdbx_seq_one_letter_code
_entity_poly.pdbx_strand_id
1 'polypeptide(L)' 'MLWTLIGLLLLFWVLGLVFQVGGAVVHVLLVIAIGLFIFNMITGRNSR' A
#
# COMPACT_ATOMS: atom_id res chain seq x y z
N MET A 1 8.60 -12.31 -31.48
CA MET A 1 7.29 -12.23 -30.80
C MET A 1 7.24 -12.96 -29.46
N LEU A 2 8.08 -13.97 -29.20
CA LEU A 2 8.25 -14.58 -27.87
C LEU A 2 9.20 -13.79 -26.94
N TRP A 3 10.24 -13.16 -27.50
CA TRP A 3 11.20 -12.36 -26.73
C TRP A 3 10.54 -11.20 -25.96
N THR A 4 9.59 -10.53 -26.60
CA THR A 4 8.76 -9.48 -25.98
C THR A 4 7.90 -10.02 -24.84
N LEU A 5 7.38 -11.25 -24.96
CA LEU A 5 6.61 -11.89 -23.89
C LEU A 5 7.48 -12.26 -22.69
N ILE A 6 8.68 -12.81 -22.91
CA ILE A 6 9.65 -13.08 -21.82
C ILE A 6 10.04 -11.78 -21.11
N GLY A 7 10.34 -10.72 -21.87
CA GLY A 7 10.68 -9.41 -21.30
C GLY A 7 9.53 -8.81 -20.50
N LEU A 8 8.30 -8.91 -21.00
CA LEU A 8 7.11 -8.41 -20.31
C LEU A 8 6.80 -9.22 -19.05
N LEU A 9 6.97 -10.54 -19.10
CA LEU A 9 6.81 -11.42 -17.94
C LEU A 9 7.82 -11.08 -16.84
N LEU A 10 9.11 -10.91 -17.19
CA LEU A 10 10.14 -10.49 -16.24
C LEU A 10 9.83 -9.09 -15.67
N LEU A 11 9.37 -8.15 -16.49
CA LEU A 11 9.00 -6.81 -16.06
C LEU A 11 7.83 -6.83 -15.06
N PHE A 12 6.74 -7.52 -15.39
CA PHE A 12 5.59 -7.68 -14.51
C PHE A 12 5.91 -8.47 -13.25
N TRP A 13 6.85 -9.42 -13.33
CA TRP A 13 7.31 -10.19 -12.18
C TRP A 13 8.10 -9.32 -11.19
N VAL A 14 9.05 -8.50 -11.68
CA VAL A 14 9.79 -7.55 -10.83
C VAL A 14 8.86 -6.48 -10.27
N LEU A 15 7.94 -5.94 -11.07
CA LEU A 15 6.90 -5.03 -10.58
C LEU A 15 6.07 -5.68 -9.47
N GLY A 16 5.60 -6.92 -9.67
CA GLY A 16 4.86 -7.68 -8.67
C GLY A 16 5.64 -7.87 -7.36
N LEU A 17 6.94 -8.17 -7.44
CA LEU A 17 7.82 -8.25 -6.27
C LEU A 17 7.96 -6.91 -5.55
N VAL A 18 8.11 -5.81 -6.28
CA VAL A 18 8.16 -4.46 -5.71
C VAL A 18 6.84 -4.10 -5.04
N PHE A 19 5.70 -4.43 -5.67
CA PHE A 19 4.37 -4.23 -5.07
C PHE A 19 4.13 -5.10 -3.84
N GLN A 20 4.71 -6.30 -3.77
CA GLN A 20 4.62 -7.14 -2.57
C GLN A 20 5.31 -6.50 -1.36
N VAL A 21 6.45 -5.85 -1.58
CA VAL A 21 7.22 -5.17 -0.51
C VAL A 21 6.64 -3.77 -0.21
N GLY A 22 6.38 -2.98 -1.25
CA GLY A 22 5.81 -1.64 -1.12
C GLY A 22 4.38 -1.65 -0.59
N GLY A 23 3.59 -2.65 -0.97
CA GLY A 23 2.22 -2.85 -0.50
C GLY A 23 2.16 -3.09 1.01
N ALA A 24 3.10 -3.84 1.58
CA ALA A 24 3.18 -4.07 3.03
C ALA A 24 3.44 -2.77 3.81
N VAL A 25 4.37 -1.92 3.31
CA VAL A 25 4.67 -0.61 3.92
C VAL A 25 3.45 0.31 3.89
N VAL A 26 2.78 0.40 2.74
CA VAL A 26 1.54 1.19 2.60
C VAL A 26 0.44 0.65 3.50
N HIS A 27 0.33 -0.68 3.65
CA HIS A 27 -0.68 -1.30 4.51
C HIS A 27 -0.50 -0.91 5.97
N VAL A 28 0.72 -0.97 6.51
CA VAL A 28 1.01 -0.54 7.88
C VAL A 28 0.72 0.95 8.06
N LEU A 29 1.14 1.78 7.12
CA LEU A 29 0.88 3.23 7.17
C LEU A 29 -0.62 3.54 7.14
N LEU A 30 -1.40 2.80 6.33
CA LEU A 30 -2.85 2.91 6.23
C LEU A 30 -3.54 2.48 7.52
N VAL A 31 -3.11 1.38 8.15
CA VAL A 31 -3.64 0.93 9.44
C VAL A 31 -3.41 2.00 10.51
N ILE A 32 -2.22 2.61 10.55
CA ILE A 32 -1.92 3.72 11.47
C ILE A 32 -2.82 4.92 11.17
N ALA A 33 -2.95 5.32 9.91
CA ALA A 33 -3.79 6.45 9.50
C ALA A 33 -5.26 6.23 9.89
N ILE A 34 -5.80 5.02 9.69
CA ILE A 34 -7.16 4.65 10.10
C ILE A 34 -7.30 4.70 11.62
N GLY A 35 -6.34 4.16 12.37
CA GLY A 35 -6.35 4.21 13.83
C GLY A 35 -6.35 5.66 14.35
N LEU A 36 -5.49 6.51 13.78
CA LEU A 36 -5.40 7.93 14.12
C LEU A 36 -6.70 8.68 13.76
N PHE A 37 -7.29 8.35 12.62
CA PHE A 37 -8.56 8.93 12.16
C PHE A 37 -9.71 8.59 13.11
N ILE A 38 -9.83 7.32 13.51
CA ILE A 38 -10.84 6.87 14.48
C ILE A 38 -10.59 7.52 15.84
N PHE A 39 -9.33 7.57 16.30
CA PHE A 39 -8.98 8.23 17.55
C PHE A 39 -9.33 9.72 17.53
N ASN A 40 -9.03 10.42 16.43
CA ASN A 40 -9.39 11.83 16.24
C ASN A 40 -10.90 12.04 16.14
N MET A 41 -11.64 11.12 15.53
CA MET A 41 -13.11 11.19 15.43
C MET A 41 -13.79 11.00 16.80
N ILE A 42 -13.26 10.12 17.64
CA ILE A 42 -13.78 9.88 19.00
C ILE A 42 -13.36 11.02 19.94
N THR A 43 -12.11 11.48 19.86
CA THR A 43 -11.55 12.51 20.75
C THR A 43 -12.02 13.92 20.37
N GLY A 44 -12.24 14.19 19.08
CA GLY A 44 -12.59 15.50 18.53
C GLY A 44 -14.00 16.03 18.87
N ARG A 45 -14.80 15.31 19.67
CA ARG A 45 -16.11 15.81 20.15
C ARG A 45 -16.03 16.56 21.48
N ASN A 46 -14.84 16.89 21.99
CA ASN A 46 -14.70 17.60 23.26
C ASN A 46 -13.71 18.77 23.19
N SER A 47 -14.03 19.78 22.40
CA SER A 47 -13.74 21.16 22.82
C SER A 47 -14.88 22.05 22.36
N ARG A 48 -15.61 22.54 23.36
CA ARG A 48 -16.31 23.82 23.28
C ARG A 48 -15.31 24.95 23.03
#